data_AF-A0A7C3CF29-F1
#
_entry.id   AF-A0A7C3CF29-F1
#
_cell.length_a   1.000
_cell.length_b   1.000
_cell.length_c   1.000
_cell.angle_alpha   90.00
_cell.angle_beta   90.00
_cell.angle_gamma   90.00
#
_symmetry.space_group_name_H-M   'P 1'
#
loop_
_entity.id
_entity.type
_entity.pdbx_description
1 polymer ?
#
loop_
_entity_poly.entity_id
_entity_poly.type
_entity_poly.pdbx_seq_one_letter_code
_entity_poly.pdbx_strand_id
1 'polypeptide(L)' 'MARKRSRMITKEDVRFIYENYHKMTSQEIAEKLGISRFQVTKVVSELRKRGVNIPKKAGKRKNPIDEFVEELKKGKKG' A
#
# COMPACT_ATOMS: atom_id res chain seq x y z
N MET A 1 17.12 -13.06 2.49
CA MET A 1 16.17 -13.02 1.37
C MET A 1 16.72 -12.07 0.30
N ALA A 2 17.16 -12.58 -0.85
CA ALA A 2 17.72 -11.74 -1.90
C ALA A 2 16.63 -10.79 -2.45
N ARG A 3 16.90 -9.48 -2.56
CA ARG A 3 16.01 -8.56 -3.28
C ARG A 3 15.91 -9.05 -4.72
N LYS A 4 14.77 -9.64 -5.10
CA LYS A 4 14.46 -9.95 -6.50
C LYS A 4 14.68 -8.67 -7.29
N ARG A 5 15.67 -8.64 -8.20
CA ARG A 5 15.94 -7.46 -9.04
C ARG A 5 14.64 -7.12 -9.76
N SER A 6 14.07 -5.98 -9.42
CA SER A 6 12.75 -5.62 -9.92
C SER A 6 12.87 -5.18 -11.38
N ARG A 7 12.01 -5.71 -12.24
CA ARG A 7 12.01 -5.41 -13.69
C ARG A 7 11.68 -3.94 -13.98
N MET A 8 11.95 -3.51 -15.21
CA MET A 8 11.50 -2.21 -15.70
C MET A 8 9.96 -2.11 -15.68
N ILE A 9 9.48 -0.91 -15.35
CA ILE A 9 8.05 -0.58 -15.29
C ILE A 9 7.56 -0.24 -16.70
N THR A 10 6.46 -0.86 -17.12
CA THR A 10 5.81 -0.57 -18.40
C THR A 10 4.63 0.38 -18.24
N LYS A 11 4.03 0.83 -19.34
CA LYS A 11 2.83 1.69 -19.30
C LYS A 11 1.63 0.94 -18.71
N GLU A 12 1.53 -0.36 -18.97
CA GLU A 12 0.48 -1.24 -18.47
C GLU A 12 0.57 -1.38 -16.94
N ASP A 13 1.79 -1.45 -16.39
CA ASP A 13 2.00 -1.43 -14.94
C ASP A 13 1.48 -0.12 -14.33
N VAL A 14 1.79 1.01 -14.95
CA VAL A 14 1.34 2.33 -14.49
C VAL A 14 -0.19 2.42 -14.53
N ARG A 15 -0.82 1.93 -15.60
CA ARG A 15 -2.28 1.85 -15.72
C ARG A 15 -2.87 0.98 -14.61
N PHE A 16 -2.32 -0.22 -14.40
CA PHE A 16 -2.79 -1.14 -13.36
C PHE A 16 -2.67 -0.53 -11.97
N ILE A 17 -1.54 0.13 -11.67
CA ILE A 17 -1.33 0.84 -10.39
C ILE A 17 -2.41 1.90 -10.21
N TYR A 18 -2.63 2.76 -11.20
CA TYR A 18 -3.63 3.83 -11.14
C TYR A 18 -5.04 3.31 -10.87
N GLU A 19 -5.47 2.30 -11.62
CA GLU A 19 -6.82 1.71 -11.52
C GLU A 19 -7.07 0.97 -10.19
N ASN A 20 -6.02 0.50 -9.53
CA ASN A 20 -6.15 -0.34 -8.34
C ASN A 20 -5.69 0.31 -7.03
N TYR A 21 -5.04 1.48 -7.07
CA TYR A 21 -4.47 2.11 -5.86
C TYR A 21 -5.50 2.48 -4.78
N HIS A 22 -6.76 2.65 -5.18
CA HIS A 22 -7.88 2.92 -4.28
C HIS A 22 -8.56 1.65 -3.75
N LYS A 23 -8.31 0.49 -4.39
CA LYS A 23 -8.89 -0.81 -4.03
C LYS A 23 -7.91 -1.68 -3.25
N MET A 24 -6.62 -1.50 -3.52
CA MET A 24 -5.53 -2.37 -3.06
C MET A 24 -4.41 -1.55 -2.41
N THR A 25 -3.69 -2.19 -1.49
CA THR A 25 -2.46 -1.67 -0.92
C THR A 25 -1.32 -1.74 -1.94
N SER A 26 -0.28 -0.92 -1.74
CA SER A 26 0.90 -0.97 -2.61
C SER A 26 1.62 -2.32 -2.58
N GLN A 27 1.47 -3.09 -1.50
CA GLN A 27 2.04 -4.43 -1.36
C GLN A 27 1.29 -5.43 -2.24
N GLU A 28 -0.04 -5.46 -2.17
CA GLU A 28 -0.84 -6.37 -3.00
C GLU A 28 -0.67 -6.06 -4.50
N ILE A 29 -0.56 -4.77 -4.86
CA ILE A 29 -0.27 -4.36 -6.25
C ILE A 29 1.11 -4.84 -6.69
N ALA A 30 2.11 -4.72 -5.82
CA ALA A 30 3.47 -5.16 -6.11
C ALA A 30 3.54 -6.67 -6.34
N GLU A 31 2.83 -7.45 -5.53
CA GLU A 31 2.71 -8.91 -5.68
C GLU A 31 2.06 -9.30 -7.00
N LYS A 32 0.94 -8.65 -7.38
CA LYS A 32 0.25 -8.91 -8.65
C LYS A 32 1.09 -8.59 -9.88
N LEU A 33 1.90 -7.53 -9.81
CA LEU A 33 2.76 -7.11 -10.94
C LEU A 33 4.14 -7.77 -10.94
N GLY A 34 4.49 -8.50 -9.87
CA GLY A 34 5.81 -9.10 -9.69
C GLY A 34 6.93 -8.06 -9.53
N ILE A 35 6.62 -6.89 -8.96
CA ILE A 35 7.56 -5.77 -8.76
C ILE A 35 7.75 -5.47 -7.28
N SER A 36 8.65 -4.54 -6.96
CA SER A 36 8.80 -4.07 -5.57
C SER A 36 7.71 -3.08 -5.17
N ARG A 37 7.30 -3.12 -3.89
CA ARG A 37 6.43 -2.10 -3.26
C ARG A 37 6.98 -0.68 -3.46
N PHE A 38 8.31 -0.53 -3.42
CA PHE A 38 8.97 0.75 -3.63
C PHE A 38 8.71 1.32 -5.03
N GLN A 39 8.78 0.49 -6.08
CA GLN A 39 8.44 0.94 -7.43
C GLN A 39 6.99 1.38 -7.55
N VAL A 40 6.04 0.66 -6.93
CA VAL A 40 4.63 1.08 -6.88
C VAL A 40 4.52 2.48 -6.27
N THR A 41 5.17 2.71 -5.11
CA THR A 41 5.16 4.03 -4.46
C THR A 41 5.82 5.13 -5.30
N LYS A 42 6.90 4.79 -6.03
CA LYS A 42 7.60 5.73 -6.91
C LYS A 42 6.72 6.14 -8.08
N VAL A 43 6.05 5.18 -8.74
CA VAL A 43 5.10 5.46 -9.83
C VAL A 43 3.99 6.40 -9.36
N VAL A 44 3.39 6.12 -8.21
CA VAL A 44 2.30 6.96 -7.65
C VAL A 44 2.79 8.37 -7.32
N SER A 45 3.99 8.50 -6.76
CA SER A 45 4.61 9.80 -6.49
C SER A 45 4.83 10.58 -7.78
N GLU A 46 5.36 9.92 -8.82
CA GLU A 46 5.59 10.52 -10.14
C GLU A 46 4.30 10.94 -10.84
N LEU A 47 3.22 10.18 -10.70
CA LEU A 47 1.90 10.55 -11.22
C LEU A 47 1.34 11.78 -10.50
N ARG A 48 1.45 11.83 -9.16
CA ARG A 48 0.99 12.98 -8.36
C ARG A 48 1.74 14.27 -8.67
N LYS A 49 3.07 14.19 -8.86
CA LYS A 49 3.88 15.33 -9.30
C LYS A 49 3.44 15.90 -10.66
N ARG A 50 2.84 15.07 -11.50
CA ARG A 50 2.29 15.45 -12.81
C ARG A 50 0.81 15.86 -12.74
N GLY A 51 0.28 16.09 -11.54
CA GLY A 51 -1.10 16.55 -11.33
C GLY A 51 -2.17 15.44 -11.34
N VAL A 52 -1.78 14.16 -11.40
CA VAL A 52 -2.75 13.06 -11.34
C VAL A 52 -3.18 12.83 -9.90
N ASN A 53 -4.47 13.02 -9.62
CA ASN A 53 -5.04 12.69 -8.32
C ASN A 53 -5.22 11.17 -8.21
N ILE A 54 -4.61 10.56 -7.19
CA ILE A 54 -4.71 9.13 -6.92
C ILE A 54 -5.19 8.94 -5.48
N PRO A 55 -6.47 8.64 -5.25
CA PRO A 55 -6.99 8.40 -3.92
C PRO A 55 -6.35 7.14 -3.32
N LYS A 56 -5.96 7.22 -2.05
CA LYS A 56 -5.50 6.05 -1.31
C LYS A 56 -6.71 5.20 -0.92
N LYS A 57 -6.54 3.87 -0.85
CA LYS A 57 -7.53 2.98 -0.22
C LYS A 57 -7.90 3.52 1.17
N ALA A 58 -9.16 3.95 1.32
CA ALA A 58 -9.71 4.40 2.58
C ALA A 58 -9.96 3.17 3.46
N GLY A 59 -8.98 2.80 4.28
CA GLY A 59 -9.11 1.74 5.26
C GLY A 59 -9.16 2.35 6.65
N LYS A 60 -10.36 2.57 7.20
CA LYS A 60 -10.52 2.71 8.66
C LYS A 60 -10.32 1.33 9.30
N ARG A 61 -9.09 0.82 9.31
CA ARG A 61 -8.76 -0.27 10.25
C ARG A 61 -8.57 0.40 11.60
N LYS A 62 -9.39 0.03 12.59
CA LYS A 62 -9.08 0.33 13.99
C LYS A 62 -7.66 -0.17 14.24
N ASN A 63 -6.86 0.63 14.92
CA ASN A 63 -5.48 0.26 15.19
C ASN A 63 -5.52 -0.95 16.12
N PRO A 64 -4.98 -2.12 15.73
CA PRO A 64 -4.97 -3.30 16.59
C PRO A 64 -4.22 -3.05 17.90
N ILE A 65 -3.33 -2.06 17.94
CA ILE A 65 -2.67 -1.61 19.17
C ILE A 65 -3.69 -0.96 20.11
N ASP A 66 -4.61 -0.13 19.59
CA ASP A 66 -5.64 0.50 20.42
C ASP A 66 -6.59 -0.56 20.99
N GLU A 67 -6.96 -1.57 20.21
CA GLU A 67 -7.76 -2.71 20.69
C GLU A 67 -7.04 -3.50 21.79
N PHE A 68 -5.75 -3.79 21.59
CA PHE A 68 -4.94 -4.50 22.59
C PHE A 68 -4.72 -3.69 23.88
N VAL A 69 -4.52 -2.37 23.77
CA VAL A 69 -4.38 -1.49 24.94
C VAL A 69 -5.68 -1.45 25.77
N GLU A 70 -6.84 -1.47 25.12
CA GLU A 70 -8.13 -1.56 25.80
C GLU A 70 -8.33 -2.91 26.52
N GLU A 71 -7.87 -4.02 25.92
CA GLU A 71 -7.86 -5.33 26.60
C GLU A 71 -6.99 -5.33 27.87
N LEU A 72 -5.78 -4.76 27.80
CA LEU A 72 -4.88 -4.65 28.96
C LEU A 72 -5.46 -3.76 30.08
N LYS A 73 -6.14 -2.66 29.74
CA LYS A 73 -6.80 -1.80 30.74
C LYS A 73 -7.95 -2.51 31.46
N LYS A 74 -8.68 -3.40 30.77
CA LYS A 74 -9.76 -4.20 31.38
C LYS A 74 -9.22 -5.28 32.31
N GLY A 75 -8.08 -5.89 31.99
CA GLY A 75 -7.45 -6.93 32.82
C GLY A 75 -6.82 -6.46 34.13
N LYS A 76 -6.50 -5.17 34.28
CA LYS A 76 -5.89 -4.59 35.50
C LYS A 76 -6.89 -4.12 36.58
N LYS A 77 -8.20 -4.30 36.36
CA LYS A 77 -9.26 -3.96 37.33
C LYS A 77 -9.70 -5.14 38.22
N GLY A 78 -8.98 -6.26 38.19
CA GLY A 78 -9.19 -7.42 39.06
C GLY A 78 -8.29 -7.40 40.27
#